data_AF-A0A099JRR3-F1
#
_entry.id   AF-A0A099JRR3-F1
#
_cell.length_a   1.000
_cell.length_b   1.000
_cell.length_c   1.000
_cell.angle_alpha   90.00
_cell.angle_beta   90.00
_cell.angle_gamma   90.00
#
_symmetry.space_group_name_H-M   'P 1'
#
loop_
_entity.id
_entity.type
_entity.pdbx_description
1 polymer ?
#
loop_
_entity_poly.entity_id
_entity_poly.type
_entity_poly.pdbx_seq_one_letter_code
_entity_poly.pdbx_strand_id
1 'polypeptide(L)'
;MSTAAFQPNQLEGFRIGVTSDRRSSDLIDAFERRGARVVHAPTLRIAHSQQDGPLLDDTRVMIAARPDVLLATTGYGVRRWFEVAEADGLGHALTEALADTKILVRGPKARGGIRATGLNDSGMSDSETTASLVTKVLEDFPPGLTIGIQVHGFTDEAQLDRLRAVHKRVLIVAPYRWIAVDDTDERVYKLVEAICARQLDCVTFTSAPSVHALFGAAEGMGMYPQLVAALQTQVVAGAVGPVTAAPLESAGIVPIQPTRFRMGALIRLVCEHLEQNAIVRVDTQNGPLALRGSIVEIGGDRIPLPPTALAIMRALVTARGAVVSREALTLALAAPSDDHAMEVSLSRLRQTLGVPGLVATVVKRGYRLNV
;
A
#
# COMPACT_ATOMS: atom_id res chain seq x y z
N MET A 1 -6.50 21.32 27.56
CA MET A 1 -5.87 20.71 26.36
C MET A 1 -6.02 21.71 25.24
N SER A 2 -4.91 22.26 24.74
CA SER A 2 -4.91 23.37 23.78
C SER A 2 -5.64 22.97 22.50
N THR A 3 -6.71 23.67 22.15
CA THR A 3 -7.27 23.66 20.81
C THR A 3 -6.24 24.31 19.90
N ALA A 4 -5.36 23.50 19.30
CA ALA A 4 -4.42 24.01 18.31
C ALA A 4 -5.25 24.69 17.20
N ALA A 5 -5.16 26.02 17.14
CA ALA A 5 -5.87 26.83 16.17
C ALA A 5 -5.41 26.45 14.76
N PHE A 6 -6.30 26.61 13.77
CA PHE A 6 -5.94 26.45 12.36
C PHE A 6 -4.72 27.32 12.02
N GLN A 7 -3.67 26.70 11.48
CA GLN A 7 -2.48 27.38 11.00
C GLN A 7 -2.34 27.18 9.48
N PRO A 8 -2.35 28.25 8.67
CA PRO A 8 -2.33 28.15 7.21
C PRO A 8 -1.11 27.42 6.61
N ASN A 9 0.01 27.36 7.34
CA ASN A 9 1.25 26.74 6.87
C ASN A 9 1.61 25.46 7.68
N GLN A 10 0.67 24.95 8.49
CA GLN A 10 0.86 23.80 9.37
C GLN A 10 1.27 22.52 8.66
N LEU A 11 1.06 22.42 7.35
CA LEU A 11 1.43 21.29 6.52
C LEU A 11 2.32 21.65 5.34
N GLU A 12 2.85 22.87 5.32
CA GLU A 12 3.74 23.29 4.25
C GLU A 12 4.96 22.36 4.12
N GLY A 13 5.26 21.97 2.88
CA GLY A 13 6.31 21.00 2.54
C GLY A 13 5.84 19.54 2.54
N PHE A 14 4.75 19.19 3.23
CA PHE A 14 4.27 17.81 3.27
C PHE A 14 3.46 17.44 2.02
N ARG A 15 3.58 16.17 1.61
CA ARG A 15 2.82 15.56 0.52
C ARG A 15 1.90 14.47 1.06
N ILE A 16 0.61 14.59 0.82
CA ILE A 16 -0.42 13.69 1.38
C ILE A 16 -1.20 13.00 0.26
N GLY A 17 -1.27 11.67 0.29
CA GLY A 17 -2.14 10.88 -0.57
C GLY A 17 -3.56 10.81 -0.03
N VAL A 18 -4.56 11.06 -0.87
CA VAL A 18 -5.99 10.90 -0.53
C VAL A 18 -6.59 9.82 -1.41
N THR A 19 -7.03 8.71 -0.78
CA THR A 19 -7.57 7.53 -1.48
C THR A 19 -9.08 7.54 -1.65
N SER A 20 -9.79 8.37 -0.89
CA SER A 20 -11.24 8.47 -0.94
C SER A 20 -11.73 9.15 -2.21
N ASP A 21 -12.87 8.71 -2.73
CA ASP A 21 -13.60 9.39 -3.81
C ASP A 21 -14.70 10.31 -3.23
N ARG A 22 -15.63 9.74 -2.46
CA ARG A 22 -16.71 10.47 -1.80
C ARG A 22 -16.18 11.39 -0.69
N ARG A 23 -16.58 12.67 -0.72
CA ARG A 23 -16.12 13.75 0.19
C ARG A 23 -14.59 13.94 0.19
N SER A 24 -13.91 13.55 -0.89
CA SER A 24 -12.48 13.78 -1.08
C SER A 24 -12.14 15.27 -1.06
N SER A 25 -12.99 16.13 -1.63
CA SER A 25 -12.84 17.59 -1.58
C SER A 25 -12.66 18.11 -0.15
N ASP A 26 -13.39 17.59 0.83
CA ASP A 26 -13.28 18.04 2.22
C ASP A 26 -11.90 17.72 2.82
N LEU A 27 -11.30 16.57 2.45
CA LEU A 27 -9.95 16.18 2.86
C LEU A 27 -8.90 17.02 2.14
N ILE A 28 -9.01 17.10 0.82
CA ILE A 28 -8.09 17.83 -0.06
C ILE A 28 -8.03 19.30 0.39
N ASP A 29 -9.17 19.98 0.42
CA ASP A 29 -9.27 21.37 0.86
C ASP A 29 -8.70 21.59 2.25
N ALA A 30 -8.98 20.68 3.19
CA ALA A 30 -8.50 20.84 4.56
C ALA A 30 -6.97 20.75 4.66
N PHE A 31 -6.33 19.88 3.87
CA PHE A 31 -4.88 19.75 3.83
C PHE A 31 -4.22 20.88 3.03
N GLU A 32 -4.78 21.24 1.88
CA GLU A 32 -4.25 22.32 1.02
C GLU A 32 -4.36 23.69 1.68
N ARG A 33 -5.45 23.99 2.40
CA ARG A 33 -5.58 25.23 3.19
C ARG A 33 -4.53 25.34 4.32
N ARG A 34 -3.89 24.22 4.68
CA ARG A 34 -2.77 24.18 5.64
C ARG A 34 -1.40 24.10 4.95
N GLY A 35 -1.35 24.21 3.62
CA GLY A 35 -0.11 24.25 2.83
C GLY A 35 0.41 22.90 2.35
N ALA A 36 -0.32 21.80 2.58
CA ALA A 36 0.09 20.49 2.04
C ALA A 36 -0.09 20.45 0.52
N ARG A 37 0.76 19.65 -0.15
CA ARG A 37 0.47 19.21 -1.52
C ARG A 37 -0.30 17.90 -1.46
N VAL A 38 -1.47 17.84 -2.08
CA VAL A 38 -2.29 16.64 -2.07
C VAL A 38 -2.16 15.87 -3.39
N VAL A 39 -1.97 14.55 -3.29
CA VAL A 39 -2.06 13.62 -4.41
C VAL A 39 -3.39 12.88 -4.28
N HIS A 40 -4.37 13.29 -5.07
CA HIS A 40 -5.66 12.61 -5.11
C HIS A 40 -5.63 11.45 -6.09
N ALA A 41 -5.85 10.25 -5.57
CA ALA A 41 -5.98 9.04 -6.36
C ALA A 41 -7.12 8.21 -5.76
N PRO A 42 -8.35 8.39 -6.25
CA PRO A 42 -9.48 7.62 -5.76
C PRO A 42 -9.26 6.14 -6.09
N THR A 43 -8.84 5.37 -5.09
CA THR A 43 -8.54 3.93 -5.26
C THR A 43 -9.81 3.12 -5.49
N LEU A 44 -10.94 3.71 -5.11
CA LEU A 44 -12.28 3.30 -5.45
C LEU A 44 -12.93 4.46 -6.20
N ARG A 45 -12.80 4.52 -7.52
CA ARG A 45 -13.90 5.11 -8.28
C ARG A 45 -15.04 4.13 -8.15
N ILE A 46 -16.25 4.61 -7.89
CA ILE A 46 -17.43 3.77 -8.07
C ILE A 46 -17.41 3.36 -9.54
N ALA A 47 -16.87 2.18 -9.82
CA ALA A 47 -17.26 1.42 -10.97
C ALA A 47 -18.76 1.23 -10.76
N HIS A 48 -19.57 2.09 -11.38
CA HIS A 48 -20.98 1.81 -11.67
C HIS A 48 -21.10 0.65 -12.70
N SER A 49 -20.13 -0.27 -12.70
CA SER A 49 -20.13 -1.56 -13.38
C SER A 49 -19.80 -2.70 -12.39
N GLN A 50 -20.10 -2.54 -11.09
CA GLN A 50 -20.39 -3.72 -10.26
C GLN A 50 -21.70 -4.33 -10.77
N GLN A 51 -21.60 -5.10 -11.85
CA GLN A 51 -22.43 -6.28 -11.90
C GLN A 51 -21.77 -7.25 -10.93
N ASP A 52 -22.37 -7.43 -9.75
CA ASP A 52 -22.11 -8.63 -8.94
C ASP A 52 -22.52 -9.89 -9.72
N GLY A 53 -23.29 -9.74 -10.81
CA GLY A 53 -23.69 -10.78 -11.76
C GLY A 53 -22.60 -11.81 -12.05
N PRO A 54 -21.47 -11.46 -12.69
CA PRO A 54 -20.39 -12.42 -12.93
C PRO A 54 -19.84 -13.12 -11.68
N LEU A 55 -19.72 -12.42 -10.55
CA LEU A 55 -19.28 -13.04 -9.29
C LEU A 55 -20.35 -14.03 -8.77
N LEU A 56 -21.62 -13.66 -8.82
CA LEU A 56 -22.74 -14.49 -8.44
C LEU A 56 -22.91 -15.69 -9.38
N ASP A 57 -22.65 -15.53 -10.67
CA ASP A 57 -22.65 -16.61 -11.66
C ASP A 57 -21.50 -17.59 -11.39
N ASP A 58 -20.28 -17.10 -11.20
CA ASP A 58 -19.14 -17.91 -10.77
C ASP A 58 -19.45 -18.64 -9.43
N THR A 59 -20.15 -17.97 -8.51
CA THR A 59 -20.57 -18.54 -7.22
C THR A 59 -21.59 -19.66 -7.41
N ARG A 60 -22.62 -19.47 -8.24
CA ARG A 60 -23.62 -20.51 -8.55
C ARG A 60 -22.96 -21.72 -9.23
N VAL A 61 -22.01 -21.48 -10.13
CA VAL A 61 -21.21 -22.55 -10.74
C VAL A 61 -20.38 -23.31 -9.70
N MET A 62 -19.75 -22.60 -8.75
CA MET A 62 -18.99 -23.20 -7.65
C MET A 62 -19.89 -24.06 -6.75
N ILE A 63 -21.06 -23.54 -6.35
CA ILE A 63 -22.05 -24.25 -5.53
C ILE A 63 -22.51 -25.53 -6.23
N ALA A 64 -22.90 -25.42 -7.51
CA ALA A 64 -23.40 -26.55 -8.27
C ALA A 64 -22.34 -27.64 -8.49
N ALA A 65 -21.08 -27.25 -8.60
CA ALA A 65 -19.99 -28.17 -8.86
C ALA A 65 -19.43 -28.87 -7.61
N ARG A 66 -19.65 -28.31 -6.40
CA ARG A 66 -19.12 -28.82 -5.12
C ARG A 66 -17.65 -29.29 -5.24
N PRO A 67 -16.69 -28.35 -5.34
CA PRO A 67 -15.30 -28.70 -5.65
C PRO A 67 -14.69 -29.63 -4.60
N ASP A 68 -13.83 -30.55 -5.04
CA ASP A 68 -13.08 -31.44 -4.18
C ASP A 68 -12.03 -30.67 -3.36
N VAL A 69 -11.40 -29.67 -4.00
CA VAL A 69 -10.36 -28.82 -3.40
C VAL A 69 -10.64 -27.35 -3.73
N LEU A 70 -10.49 -26.47 -2.74
CA LEU A 70 -10.57 -25.01 -2.91
C LEU A 70 -9.24 -24.36 -2.54
N LEU A 71 -8.67 -23.57 -3.46
CA LEU A 71 -7.50 -22.74 -3.19
C LEU A 71 -7.95 -21.30 -2.88
N ALA A 72 -7.66 -20.82 -1.67
CA ALA A 72 -7.96 -19.46 -1.24
C ALA A 72 -6.69 -18.59 -1.21
N THR A 73 -6.66 -17.55 -2.04
CA THR A 73 -5.44 -16.75 -2.24
C THR A 73 -5.31 -15.58 -1.27
N THR A 74 -6.40 -14.88 -0.93
CA THR A 74 -6.35 -13.73 -0.01
C THR A 74 -7.53 -13.71 0.94
N GLY A 75 -7.30 -13.19 2.16
CA GLY A 75 -8.38 -13.03 3.14
C GLY A 75 -9.43 -12.01 2.72
N TYR A 76 -9.04 -10.98 1.96
CA TYR A 76 -9.98 -10.01 1.43
C TYR A 76 -10.91 -10.62 0.37
N GLY A 77 -10.34 -11.32 -0.61
CA GLY A 77 -11.12 -11.94 -1.67
C GLY A 77 -12.16 -12.89 -1.11
N VAL A 78 -11.77 -13.76 -0.18
CA VAL A 78 -12.71 -14.68 0.51
C VAL A 78 -13.84 -13.91 1.20
N ARG A 79 -13.53 -12.90 2.01
CA ARG A 79 -14.58 -12.15 2.74
C ARG A 79 -15.57 -11.47 1.79
N ARG A 80 -15.07 -10.77 0.78
CA ARG A 80 -15.92 -10.10 -0.22
C ARG A 80 -16.82 -11.09 -0.96
N TRP A 81 -16.28 -12.24 -1.33
CA TRP A 81 -17.05 -13.28 -2.02
C TRP A 81 -18.25 -13.73 -1.18
N PHE A 82 -18.00 -14.07 0.09
CA PHE A 82 -19.05 -14.53 0.98
C PHE A 82 -20.03 -13.41 1.35
N GLU A 83 -19.57 -12.17 1.53
CA GLU A 83 -20.44 -11.01 1.76
C GLU A 83 -21.42 -10.78 0.59
N VAL A 84 -20.93 -10.86 -0.66
CA VAL A 84 -21.77 -10.71 -1.85
C VAL A 84 -22.73 -11.90 -2.01
N ALA A 85 -22.27 -13.12 -1.76
CA ALA A 85 -23.12 -14.30 -1.80
C ALA A 85 -24.23 -14.25 -0.74
N GLU A 86 -23.93 -13.80 0.48
CA GLU A 86 -24.91 -13.62 1.55
C GLU A 86 -25.97 -12.58 1.17
N ALA A 87 -25.55 -11.45 0.60
CA ALA A 87 -26.45 -10.39 0.16
C ALA A 87 -27.43 -10.83 -0.95
N ASP A 88 -27.04 -11.79 -1.81
CA ASP A 88 -27.89 -12.39 -2.86
C ASP A 88 -28.64 -13.65 -2.38
N GLY A 89 -28.53 -14.02 -1.10
CA GLY A 89 -29.18 -15.21 -0.53
C GLY A 89 -28.51 -16.54 -0.87
N LEU A 90 -27.30 -16.53 -1.42
CA LEU A 90 -26.49 -17.71 -1.75
C LEU A 90 -25.55 -18.15 -0.61
N GLY A 91 -25.38 -17.35 0.45
CA GLY A 91 -24.36 -17.58 1.49
C GLY A 91 -24.45 -18.93 2.22
N HIS A 92 -25.65 -19.35 2.62
CA HIS A 92 -25.86 -20.69 3.20
C HIS A 92 -25.50 -21.79 2.20
N ALA A 93 -26.01 -21.71 0.97
CA ALA A 93 -25.77 -22.71 -0.07
C ALA A 93 -24.27 -22.79 -0.43
N LEU A 94 -23.56 -21.66 -0.43
CA LEU A 94 -22.11 -21.60 -0.63
C LEU A 94 -21.36 -22.29 0.50
N THR A 95 -21.71 -21.98 1.75
CA THR A 95 -21.06 -22.58 2.92
C THR A 95 -21.29 -24.09 2.96
N GLU A 96 -22.51 -24.54 2.68
CA GLU A 96 -22.85 -25.96 2.62
C GLU A 96 -22.11 -26.69 1.48
N ALA A 97 -22.02 -26.08 0.29
CA ALA A 97 -21.31 -26.67 -0.84
C ALA A 97 -19.80 -26.82 -0.59
N LEU A 98 -19.24 -26.00 0.30
CA LEU A 98 -17.81 -26.00 0.65
C LEU A 98 -17.50 -26.71 1.98
N ALA A 99 -18.50 -27.22 2.70
CA ALA A 99 -18.32 -27.80 4.02
C ALA A 99 -17.40 -29.04 4.01
N ASP A 100 -17.51 -29.86 2.97
CA ASP A 100 -16.70 -31.07 2.78
C ASP A 100 -15.49 -30.85 1.85
N THR A 101 -15.34 -29.65 1.30
CA THR A 101 -14.23 -29.32 0.39
C THR A 101 -12.90 -29.25 1.14
N LYS A 102 -11.82 -29.76 0.52
CA LYS A 102 -10.46 -29.58 1.04
C LYS A 102 -9.94 -28.17 0.73
N ILE A 103 -9.99 -27.29 1.72
CA ILE A 103 -9.60 -25.89 1.53
C ILE A 103 -8.11 -25.70 1.84
N LEU A 104 -7.32 -25.28 0.86
CA LEU A 104 -5.93 -24.86 1.05
C LEU A 104 -5.81 -23.34 0.94
N VAL A 105 -5.03 -22.75 1.83
CA VAL A 105 -4.87 -21.29 1.90
C VAL A 105 -3.46 -20.87 1.50
N ARG A 106 -3.33 -19.76 0.77
CA ARG A 106 -2.00 -19.23 0.41
C ARG A 106 -1.19 -18.85 1.65
N GLY A 107 -1.80 -18.13 2.58
CA GLY A 107 -1.11 -17.64 3.79
C GLY A 107 -2.06 -17.31 4.94
N PRO A 108 -1.54 -16.81 6.08
CA PRO A 108 -2.32 -16.56 7.31
C PRO A 108 -3.54 -15.65 7.11
N LYS A 109 -3.45 -14.68 6.18
CA LYS A 109 -4.57 -13.79 5.83
C LYS A 109 -5.74 -14.54 5.21
N ALA A 110 -5.47 -15.43 4.24
CA ALA A 110 -6.49 -16.25 3.59
C ALA A 110 -7.13 -17.23 4.59
N ARG A 111 -6.31 -17.80 5.49
CA ARG A 111 -6.80 -18.59 6.64
C ARG A 111 -7.81 -17.81 7.48
N GLY A 112 -7.46 -16.59 7.89
CA GLY A 112 -8.37 -15.73 8.64
C GLY A 112 -9.67 -15.45 7.90
N GLY A 113 -9.61 -15.25 6.58
CA GLY A 113 -10.79 -15.08 5.74
C GLY A 113 -11.72 -16.30 5.75
N ILE A 114 -11.18 -17.49 5.51
CA ILE A 114 -11.95 -18.75 5.52
C ILE A 114 -12.58 -19.03 6.89
N ARG A 115 -11.82 -18.82 7.97
CA ARG A 115 -12.35 -19.04 9.33
C ARG A 115 -13.48 -18.09 9.69
N ALA A 116 -13.45 -16.87 9.18
CA ALA A 116 -14.52 -15.89 9.40
C ALA A 116 -15.84 -16.30 8.73
N THR A 117 -15.83 -17.20 7.74
CA THR A 117 -17.04 -17.72 7.09
C THR A 117 -17.57 -19.00 7.76
N GLY A 118 -16.98 -19.43 8.88
CA GLY A 118 -17.35 -20.66 9.58
C GLY A 118 -16.75 -21.93 8.99
N LEU A 119 -15.91 -21.84 7.96
CA LEU A 119 -15.21 -22.97 7.34
C LEU A 119 -13.80 -23.16 7.93
N ASN A 120 -13.24 -24.35 7.75
CA ASN A 120 -11.89 -24.68 8.20
C ASN A 120 -10.95 -24.95 7.02
N ASP A 121 -9.70 -24.53 7.15
CA ASP A 121 -8.64 -24.86 6.19
C ASP A 121 -7.98 -26.21 6.53
N SER A 122 -7.58 -26.94 5.49
CA SER A 122 -6.88 -28.24 5.55
C SER A 122 -5.36 -28.12 5.44
N GLY A 123 -4.84 -26.95 5.07
CA GLY A 123 -3.41 -26.75 4.88
C GLY A 123 -3.08 -25.39 4.28
N MET A 124 -1.80 -25.02 4.33
CA MET A 124 -1.28 -23.75 3.81
C MET A 124 -0.16 -24.01 2.80
N SER A 125 0.07 -23.08 1.88
CA SER A 125 1.27 -23.13 1.02
C SER A 125 2.55 -22.95 1.84
N ASP A 126 3.66 -23.51 1.36
CA ASP A 126 4.96 -23.47 2.06
C ASP A 126 5.66 -22.11 1.95
N SER A 127 5.34 -21.34 0.89
CA SER A 127 6.04 -20.09 0.56
C SER A 127 5.13 -18.87 0.42
N GLU A 128 3.87 -18.97 0.86
CA GLU A 128 2.85 -17.92 0.69
C GLU A 128 2.62 -17.44 -0.76
N THR A 129 2.88 -18.29 -1.75
CA THR A 129 2.65 -17.99 -3.18
C THR A 129 1.56 -18.86 -3.79
N THR A 130 0.88 -18.35 -4.83
CA THR A 130 -0.09 -19.13 -5.61
C THR A 130 0.59 -20.34 -6.27
N ALA A 131 1.81 -20.17 -6.76
CA ALA A 131 2.59 -21.25 -7.37
C ALA A 131 2.92 -22.38 -6.38
N SER A 132 3.28 -22.06 -5.14
CA SER A 132 3.50 -23.06 -4.08
C SER A 132 2.19 -23.77 -3.72
N LEU A 133 1.08 -23.03 -3.62
CA LEU A 133 -0.23 -23.62 -3.36
C LEU A 133 -0.67 -24.60 -4.46
N VAL A 134 -0.49 -24.24 -5.73
CA VAL A 134 -0.77 -25.12 -6.88
C VAL A 134 0.14 -26.34 -6.90
N THR A 135 1.43 -26.16 -6.62
CA THR A 135 2.37 -27.29 -6.54
C THR A 135 1.94 -28.29 -5.48
N LYS A 136 1.54 -27.79 -4.30
CA LYS A 136 1.01 -28.63 -3.23
C LYS A 136 -0.23 -29.42 -3.64
N VAL A 137 -1.15 -28.82 -4.39
CA VAL A 137 -2.33 -29.55 -4.90
C VAL A 137 -1.93 -30.68 -5.84
N LEU A 138 -0.99 -30.40 -6.76
CA LEU A 138 -0.52 -31.39 -7.73
C LEU A 138 0.25 -32.55 -7.08
N GLU A 139 0.87 -32.31 -5.92
CA GLU A 139 1.63 -33.33 -5.17
C GLU A 139 0.73 -34.12 -4.21
N ASP A 140 -0.16 -33.45 -3.48
CA ASP A 140 -0.91 -34.05 -2.37
C ASP A 140 -2.26 -34.68 -2.81
N PHE A 141 -2.76 -34.33 -4.00
CA PHE A 141 -4.09 -34.75 -4.46
C PHE A 141 -4.04 -35.51 -5.79
N PRO A 142 -4.90 -36.53 -6.00
CA PRO A 142 -4.92 -37.29 -7.23
C PRO A 142 -5.41 -36.45 -8.44
N PRO A 143 -5.08 -36.85 -9.67
CA PRO A 143 -5.58 -36.21 -10.88
C PRO A 143 -7.09 -36.39 -11.06
N GLY A 144 -7.69 -35.59 -11.95
CA GLY A 144 -9.10 -35.74 -12.35
C GLY A 144 -10.16 -35.11 -11.43
N LEU A 145 -9.73 -34.35 -10.40
CA LEU A 145 -10.62 -33.63 -9.47
C LEU A 145 -11.27 -32.38 -10.07
N THR A 146 -12.25 -31.84 -9.35
CA THR A 146 -12.82 -30.50 -9.53
C THR A 146 -12.15 -29.53 -8.55
N ILE A 147 -11.41 -28.58 -9.07
CA ILE A 147 -10.66 -27.59 -8.29
C ILE A 147 -11.36 -26.25 -8.36
N GLY A 148 -11.67 -25.66 -7.21
CA GLY A 148 -12.05 -24.25 -7.10
C GLY A 148 -10.83 -23.39 -6.76
N ILE A 149 -10.73 -22.21 -7.35
CA ILE A 149 -9.73 -21.21 -6.96
C ILE A 149 -10.36 -19.84 -6.80
N GLN A 150 -10.21 -19.27 -5.60
CA GLN A 150 -10.48 -17.87 -5.34
C GLN A 150 -9.22 -17.07 -5.69
N VAL A 151 -9.29 -16.25 -6.74
CA VAL A 151 -8.16 -15.44 -7.25
C VAL A 151 -8.18 -14.01 -6.71
N HIS A 152 -7.01 -13.37 -6.61
CA HIS A 152 -6.83 -12.04 -6.02
C HIS A 152 -6.93 -10.90 -7.04
N GLY A 153 -7.96 -10.94 -7.89
CA GLY A 153 -8.22 -9.93 -8.92
C GLY A 153 -7.42 -10.08 -10.19
N PHE A 154 -6.21 -10.65 -10.14
CA PHE A 154 -5.42 -11.04 -11.29
C PHE A 154 -5.36 -12.56 -11.37
N THR A 155 -5.55 -13.10 -12.57
CA THR A 155 -5.51 -14.54 -12.82
C THR A 155 -4.10 -14.93 -13.27
N ASP A 156 -3.43 -15.79 -12.48
CA ASP A 156 -2.16 -16.37 -12.88
C ASP A 156 -2.42 -17.56 -13.82
N GLU A 157 -2.63 -17.26 -15.12
CA GLU A 157 -3.01 -18.27 -16.12
C GLU A 157 -2.00 -19.41 -16.22
N ALA A 158 -0.70 -19.14 -16.03
CA ALA A 158 0.32 -20.18 -16.03
C ALA A 158 0.07 -21.22 -14.92
N GLN A 159 -0.39 -20.79 -13.74
CA GLN A 159 -0.73 -21.70 -12.65
C GLN A 159 -2.08 -22.39 -12.86
N LEU A 160 -3.04 -21.71 -13.48
CA LEU A 160 -4.30 -22.33 -13.86
C LEU A 160 -4.10 -23.44 -14.90
N ASP A 161 -3.25 -23.21 -15.88
CA ASP A 161 -2.95 -24.19 -16.92
C ASP A 161 -2.27 -25.43 -16.35
N ARG A 162 -1.39 -25.26 -15.35
CA ARG A 162 -0.83 -26.39 -14.57
C ARG A 162 -1.91 -27.24 -13.93
N LEU A 163 -2.93 -26.61 -13.31
CA LEU A 163 -4.06 -27.35 -12.72
C LEU A 163 -4.94 -28.01 -13.79
N ARG A 164 -5.27 -27.29 -14.88
CA ARG A 164 -6.10 -27.78 -15.99
C ARG A 164 -5.47 -28.95 -16.72
N ALA A 165 -4.13 -29.04 -16.75
CA ALA A 165 -3.41 -30.14 -17.35
C ALA A 165 -3.59 -31.48 -16.60
N VAL A 166 -3.93 -31.44 -15.31
CA VAL A 166 -3.97 -32.63 -14.43
C VAL A 166 -5.37 -32.93 -13.91
N HIS A 167 -6.20 -31.90 -13.70
CA HIS A 167 -7.51 -32.02 -13.10
C HIS A 167 -8.63 -31.80 -14.11
N LYS A 168 -9.77 -32.45 -13.87
CA LYS A 168 -10.90 -32.50 -14.81
C LYS A 168 -11.55 -31.14 -15.01
N ARG A 169 -11.60 -30.32 -13.95
CA ARG A 169 -12.29 -29.03 -13.98
C ARG A 169 -11.61 -28.06 -13.03
N VAL A 170 -11.33 -26.85 -13.52
CA VAL A 170 -10.81 -25.73 -12.72
C VAL A 170 -11.80 -24.58 -12.79
N LEU A 171 -12.39 -24.26 -11.65
CA LEU A 171 -13.40 -23.21 -11.45
C LEU A 171 -12.75 -22.01 -10.81
N ILE A 172 -13.00 -20.82 -11.36
CA ILE A 172 -12.42 -19.58 -10.87
C ILE A 172 -13.54 -18.77 -10.24
N VAL A 173 -13.30 -18.24 -9.05
CA VAL A 173 -14.10 -17.15 -8.49
C VAL A 173 -13.20 -15.96 -8.25
N ALA A 174 -13.58 -14.82 -8.84
CA ALA A 174 -12.83 -13.58 -8.76
C ALA A 174 -13.70 -12.54 -8.03
N PRO A 175 -13.57 -12.40 -6.70
CA PRO A 175 -14.44 -11.53 -5.87
C PRO A 175 -14.37 -10.06 -6.27
N TYR A 176 -13.29 -9.72 -6.95
CA TYR A 176 -13.12 -8.56 -7.77
C TYR A 176 -12.34 -9.07 -8.99
N ARG A 177 -12.65 -8.59 -10.19
CA ARG A 177 -11.78 -8.76 -11.35
C ARG A 177 -11.10 -7.43 -11.58
N TRP A 178 -9.77 -7.44 -11.70
CA TRP A 178 -9.13 -6.42 -12.52
C TRP A 178 -9.57 -6.76 -13.94
N ILE A 179 -10.68 -6.16 -14.38
CA ILE A 179 -10.82 -5.96 -15.82
C ILE A 179 -9.54 -5.21 -16.18
N ALA A 180 -8.76 -5.72 -17.15
CA ALA A 180 -7.77 -4.89 -17.80
C ALA A 180 -8.58 -3.73 -18.37
N VAL A 181 -8.70 -2.69 -17.56
CA VAL A 181 -9.48 -1.54 -17.92
C VAL A 181 -8.70 -0.96 -19.07
N ASP A 182 -9.35 -0.79 -20.20
CA ASP A 182 -8.98 0.31 -21.06
C ASP A 182 -9.00 1.58 -20.19
N ASP A 183 -7.84 1.94 -19.63
CA ASP A 183 -7.41 3.33 -19.42
C ASP A 183 -8.12 4.25 -18.39
N THR A 184 -8.56 3.82 -17.19
CA THR A 184 -9.43 4.71 -16.35
C THR A 184 -8.92 5.35 -15.05
N ASP A 185 -7.75 5.02 -14.46
CA ASP A 185 -7.12 5.98 -13.54
C ASP A 185 -5.61 5.77 -13.27
N GLU A 186 -4.76 6.28 -14.16
CA GLU A 186 -3.30 6.36 -13.94
C GLU A 186 -2.92 6.94 -12.57
N ARG A 187 -3.79 7.73 -11.93
CA ARG A 187 -3.52 8.33 -10.62
C ARG A 187 -3.29 7.30 -9.52
N VAL A 188 -3.95 6.13 -9.57
CA VAL A 188 -3.75 5.07 -8.57
C VAL A 188 -2.39 4.41 -8.72
N TYR A 189 -1.96 4.13 -9.96
CA TYR A 189 -0.61 3.60 -10.22
C TYR A 189 0.46 4.63 -9.85
N LYS A 190 0.28 5.89 -10.22
CA LYS A 190 1.16 6.99 -9.80
C LYS A 190 1.20 7.16 -8.28
N LEU A 191 0.09 6.90 -7.57
CA LEU A 191 0.07 6.87 -6.11
C LEU A 191 0.91 5.71 -5.56
N VAL A 192 0.76 4.50 -6.11
CA VAL A 192 1.58 3.33 -5.73
C VAL A 192 3.06 3.62 -5.95
N GLU A 193 3.44 4.14 -7.12
CA GLU A 193 4.81 4.54 -7.43
C GLU A 193 5.33 5.58 -6.44
N ALA A 194 4.54 6.62 -6.15
CA ALA A 194 4.91 7.67 -5.20
C ALA A 194 5.10 7.14 -3.78
N ILE A 195 4.27 6.20 -3.32
CA ILE A 195 4.43 5.54 -2.01
C ILE A 195 5.70 4.70 -1.99
N CYS A 196 5.91 3.83 -2.99
CA CYS A 196 7.08 2.96 -3.08
C CYS A 196 8.39 3.78 -3.16
N ALA A 197 8.34 4.90 -3.86
CA ALA A 197 9.43 5.87 -3.97
C ALA A 197 9.57 6.78 -2.73
N ARG A 198 8.74 6.61 -1.69
CA ARG A 198 8.76 7.39 -0.43
C ARG A 198 8.62 8.89 -0.67
N GLN A 199 7.84 9.25 -1.69
CA GLN A 199 7.60 10.63 -2.11
C GLN A 199 6.39 11.26 -1.42
N LEU A 200 5.68 10.50 -0.57
CA LEU A 200 4.59 10.97 0.26
C LEU A 200 4.98 10.86 1.73
N ASP A 201 4.47 11.78 2.54
CA ASP A 201 4.65 11.74 3.99
C ASP A 201 3.50 10.99 4.68
N CYS A 202 2.30 11.02 4.07
CA CYS A 202 1.12 10.34 4.59
C CYS A 202 0.19 9.90 3.47
N VAL A 203 -0.56 8.81 3.68
CA VAL A 203 -1.68 8.37 2.85
C VAL A 203 -2.89 8.12 3.74
N THR A 204 -4.03 8.69 3.37
CA THR A 204 -5.27 8.60 4.15
C THR A 204 -6.26 7.61 3.54
N PHE A 205 -6.91 6.84 4.41
CA PHE A 205 -7.91 5.83 4.09
C PHE A 205 -9.17 6.05 4.90
N THR A 206 -10.32 6.06 4.23
CA THR A 206 -11.64 6.25 4.86
C THR A 206 -12.50 4.99 4.82
N SER A 207 -12.05 3.93 4.17
CA SER A 207 -12.75 2.64 4.12
C SER A 207 -11.77 1.47 3.93
N ALA A 208 -12.09 0.29 4.48
CA ALA A 208 -11.27 -0.91 4.27
C ALA A 208 -11.13 -1.27 2.77
N PRO A 209 -12.17 -1.14 1.92
CA PRO A 209 -12.03 -1.40 0.49
C PRO A 209 -11.01 -0.48 -0.20
N SER A 210 -10.77 0.75 0.30
CA SER A 210 -9.80 1.66 -0.34
C SER A 210 -8.35 1.19 -0.12
N VAL A 211 -8.09 0.57 1.05
CA VAL A 211 -6.83 -0.14 1.34
C VAL A 211 -6.66 -1.33 0.42
N HIS A 212 -7.69 -2.17 0.30
CA HIS A 212 -7.64 -3.36 -0.55
C HIS A 212 -7.42 -3.03 -2.02
N ALA A 213 -8.05 -1.97 -2.52
CA ALA A 213 -7.85 -1.51 -3.88
C ALA A 213 -6.42 -1.02 -4.13
N LEU A 214 -5.84 -0.26 -3.18
CA LEU A 214 -4.43 0.16 -3.29
C LEU A 214 -3.48 -1.04 -3.27
N PHE A 215 -3.71 -2.00 -2.37
CA PHE A 215 -2.91 -3.22 -2.27
C PHE A 215 -2.96 -4.04 -3.56
N GLY A 216 -4.16 -4.28 -4.09
CA GLY A 216 -4.28 -5.06 -5.32
C GLY A 216 -3.74 -4.33 -6.56
N ALA A 217 -3.79 -2.98 -6.61
CA ALA A 217 -3.10 -2.21 -7.65
C ALA A 217 -1.57 -2.42 -7.56
N ALA A 218 -1.00 -2.38 -6.36
CA ALA A 218 0.42 -2.64 -6.16
C ALA A 218 0.80 -4.10 -6.45
N GLU A 219 -0.05 -5.07 -6.14
CA GLU A 219 0.14 -6.47 -6.55
C GLU A 219 0.15 -6.60 -8.08
N GLY A 220 -0.79 -5.95 -8.78
CA GLY A 220 -0.85 -5.96 -10.25
C GLY A 220 0.38 -5.32 -10.91
N MET A 221 1.02 -4.36 -10.24
CA MET A 221 2.28 -3.75 -10.67
C MET A 221 3.53 -4.54 -10.24
N GLY A 222 3.39 -5.61 -9.45
CA GLY A 222 4.53 -6.31 -8.85
C GLY A 222 5.28 -5.50 -7.78
N MET A 223 4.66 -4.44 -7.23
CA MET A 223 5.25 -3.50 -6.27
C MET A 223 4.72 -3.66 -4.83
N TYR A 224 3.91 -4.70 -4.56
CA TYR A 224 3.30 -4.90 -3.24
C TYR A 224 4.33 -4.95 -2.08
N PRO A 225 5.45 -5.69 -2.16
CA PRO A 225 6.46 -5.70 -1.10
C PRO A 225 7.03 -4.30 -0.82
N GLN A 226 7.29 -3.51 -1.87
CA GLN A 226 7.84 -2.16 -1.79
C GLN A 226 6.82 -1.19 -1.18
N LEU A 227 5.54 -1.33 -1.54
CA LEU A 227 4.45 -0.56 -0.97
C LEU A 227 4.34 -0.80 0.54
N VAL A 228 4.31 -2.07 0.96
CA VAL A 228 4.21 -2.45 2.38
C VAL A 228 5.42 -1.92 3.15
N ALA A 229 6.63 -2.13 2.64
CA ALA A 229 7.85 -1.65 3.30
C ALA A 229 7.86 -0.12 3.49
N ALA A 230 7.39 0.65 2.51
CA ALA A 230 7.28 2.11 2.62
C ALA A 230 6.25 2.53 3.67
N LEU A 231 5.08 1.88 3.71
CA LEU A 231 4.00 2.16 4.68
C LEU A 231 4.34 1.72 6.11
N GLN A 232 5.26 0.77 6.27
CA GLN A 232 5.77 0.36 7.59
C GLN A 232 6.79 1.34 8.18
N THR A 233 7.34 2.25 7.38
CA THR A 233 8.49 3.06 7.78
C THR A 233 8.33 4.55 7.45
N GLN A 234 8.60 4.98 6.21
CA GLN A 234 8.67 6.42 5.89
C GLN A 234 7.35 7.08 5.50
N VAL A 235 6.33 6.30 5.13
CA VAL A 235 5.03 6.83 4.69
C VAL A 235 3.97 6.49 5.72
N VAL A 236 3.39 7.49 6.36
CA VAL A 236 2.38 7.28 7.41
C VAL A 236 1.07 6.81 6.78
N ALA A 237 0.48 5.73 7.30
CA ALA A 237 -0.90 5.35 6.96
C ALA A 237 -1.88 5.96 7.98
N GLY A 238 -2.82 6.78 7.52
CA GLY A 238 -3.90 7.34 8.34
C GLY A 238 -5.23 6.65 8.06
N ALA A 239 -5.77 5.91 9.02
CA ALA A 239 -7.06 5.24 8.88
C ALA A 239 -8.14 5.93 9.71
N VAL A 240 -9.34 6.11 9.15
CA VAL A 240 -10.44 6.81 9.86
C VAL A 240 -10.94 6.04 11.10
N GLY A 241 -10.74 4.73 11.18
CA GLY A 241 -11.15 3.90 12.31
C GLY A 241 -10.77 2.42 12.13
N PRO A 242 -11.13 1.56 13.10
CA PRO A 242 -10.58 0.20 13.24
C PRO A 242 -10.92 -0.72 12.07
N VAL A 243 -12.13 -0.61 11.50
CA VAL A 243 -12.52 -1.39 10.31
C VAL A 243 -11.61 -1.07 9.12
N THR A 244 -11.30 0.22 8.90
CA THR A 244 -10.39 0.67 7.84
C THR A 244 -8.94 0.30 8.12
N ALA A 245 -8.55 0.25 9.40
CA ALA A 245 -7.19 -0.10 9.82
C ALA A 245 -6.88 -1.60 9.70
N ALA A 246 -7.86 -2.47 9.97
CA ALA A 246 -7.70 -3.92 9.97
C ALA A 246 -6.92 -4.51 8.77
N PRO A 247 -7.17 -4.10 7.50
CA PRO A 247 -6.36 -4.60 6.38
C PRO A 247 -4.91 -4.10 6.35
N LEU A 248 -4.64 -2.89 6.85
CA LEU A 248 -3.27 -2.37 7.02
C LEU A 248 -2.53 -3.17 8.11
N GLU A 249 -3.18 -3.35 9.26
CA GLU A 249 -2.65 -4.12 10.40
C GLU A 249 -2.38 -5.57 10.03
N SER A 250 -3.27 -6.19 9.27
CA SER A 250 -3.08 -7.55 8.73
C SER A 250 -1.83 -7.65 7.84
N ALA A 251 -1.41 -6.55 7.20
CA ALA A 251 -0.19 -6.47 6.41
C ALA A 251 1.04 -6.01 7.21
N GLY A 252 0.93 -5.90 8.53
CA GLY A 252 2.00 -5.46 9.41
C GLY A 252 2.26 -3.95 9.38
N ILE A 253 1.32 -3.15 8.86
CA ILE A 253 1.37 -1.69 8.86
C ILE A 253 0.59 -1.20 10.07
N VAL A 254 1.18 -0.29 10.85
CA VAL A 254 0.53 0.30 12.03
C VAL A 254 0.00 1.69 11.66
N PRO A 255 -1.30 1.85 11.35
CA PRO A 255 -1.84 3.15 10.98
C PRO A 255 -2.12 4.02 12.21
N ILE A 256 -2.02 5.34 12.03
CA ILE A 256 -2.58 6.30 12.98
C ILE A 256 -4.09 6.33 12.85
N GLN A 257 -4.80 6.40 13.99
CA GLN A 257 -6.25 6.36 14.05
C GLN A 257 -6.78 7.39 15.05
N PRO A 258 -7.83 8.18 14.70
CA PRO A 258 -8.43 9.11 15.64
C PRO A 258 -9.30 8.36 16.65
N THR A 259 -9.42 8.90 17.87
CA THR A 259 -10.33 8.34 18.90
C THR A 259 -11.81 8.45 18.50
N ARG A 260 -12.16 9.47 17.70
CA ARG A 260 -13.47 9.60 17.05
C ARG A 260 -13.34 9.21 15.60
N PHE A 261 -14.04 8.18 15.16
CA PHE A 261 -13.95 7.64 13.81
C PHE A 261 -14.70 8.50 12.78
N ARG A 262 -14.23 9.73 12.60
CA ARG A 262 -14.82 10.76 11.73
C ARG A 262 -13.70 11.44 10.94
N MET A 263 -14.01 11.83 9.70
CA MET A 263 -13.06 12.45 8.78
C MET A 263 -12.39 13.72 9.35
N GLY A 264 -13.15 14.61 10.01
CA GLY A 264 -12.57 15.80 10.65
C GLY A 264 -11.55 15.47 11.77
N ALA A 265 -11.77 14.37 12.50
CA ALA A 265 -10.83 13.92 13.52
C ALA A 265 -9.58 13.28 12.90
N LEU A 266 -9.73 12.56 11.78
CA LEU A 266 -8.60 12.05 11.00
C LEU A 266 -7.74 13.19 10.45
N ILE A 267 -8.36 14.23 9.87
CA ILE A 267 -7.66 15.43 9.37
C ILE A 267 -6.81 16.03 10.48
N ARG A 268 -7.41 16.31 11.65
CA ARG A 268 -6.70 16.88 12.80
C ARG A 268 -5.52 16.00 13.23
N LEU A 269 -5.75 14.70 13.33
CA LEU A 269 -4.71 13.74 13.74
C LEU A 269 -3.55 13.71 12.76
N VAL A 270 -3.81 13.70 11.45
CA VAL A 270 -2.77 13.73 10.41
C VAL A 270 -1.95 15.01 10.53
N CYS A 271 -2.61 16.16 10.71
CA CYS A 271 -1.91 17.43 10.86
C CYS A 271 -0.96 17.43 12.07
N GLU A 272 -1.48 17.06 13.24
CA GLU A 272 -0.71 17.00 14.49
C GLU A 272 0.43 15.99 14.39
N HIS A 273 0.17 14.81 13.80
CA HIS A 273 1.16 13.77 13.68
C HIS A 273 2.34 14.18 12.79
N LEU A 274 2.07 14.76 11.61
CA LEU A 274 3.13 15.21 10.70
C LEU A 274 3.96 16.34 11.30
N GLU A 275 3.31 17.31 11.93
CA GLU A 275 3.99 18.43 12.57
C GLU A 275 4.91 17.99 13.73
N GLN A 276 4.46 17.03 14.53
CA GLN A 276 5.19 16.58 15.72
C GLN A 276 6.27 15.55 15.41
N ASN A 277 6.03 14.65 14.46
CA ASN A 277 6.85 13.44 14.28
C ASN A 277 7.60 13.39 12.94
N ALA A 278 7.13 14.10 11.91
CA ALA A 278 7.71 14.01 10.57
C ALA A 278 8.71 15.14 10.25
N ILE A 279 9.02 16.02 11.22
CA ILE A 279 10.06 17.05 11.09
C ILE A 279 11.34 16.56 11.74
N VAL A 280 12.38 16.33 10.93
CA VAL A 280 13.68 15.89 11.46
C VAL A 280 14.56 17.12 11.69
N ARG A 281 15.03 17.31 12.92
CA ARG A 281 15.89 18.42 13.31
C ARG A 281 17.30 17.95 13.64
N VAL A 282 18.29 18.68 13.17
CA VAL A 282 19.71 18.41 13.37
C VAL A 282 20.44 19.74 13.59
N ASP A 283 21.23 19.83 14.65
CA ASP A 283 22.14 20.95 14.84
C ASP A 283 23.33 20.79 13.89
N THR A 284 23.62 21.84 13.13
CA THR A 284 24.73 21.86 12.17
C THR A 284 25.71 22.97 12.53
N GLN A 285 26.93 22.90 11.96
CA GLN A 285 27.91 23.98 12.10
C GLN A 285 27.42 25.31 11.49
N ASN A 286 26.39 25.24 10.63
CA ASN A 286 25.74 26.39 10.00
C ASN A 286 24.44 26.80 10.74
N GLY A 287 24.19 26.27 11.94
CA GLY A 287 22.98 26.51 12.74
C GLY A 287 21.98 25.35 12.71
N PRO A 288 20.82 25.50 13.37
CA PRO A 288 19.80 24.46 13.41
C PRO A 288 19.21 24.25 12.02
N LEU A 289 19.16 22.99 11.58
CA LEU A 289 18.53 22.55 10.35
C LEU A 289 17.27 21.74 10.67
N ALA A 290 16.16 22.04 9.99
CA ALA A 290 14.96 21.22 10.02
C ALA A 290 14.59 20.74 8.62
N LEU A 291 14.36 19.44 8.46
CA LEU A 291 13.77 18.88 7.25
C LEU A 291 12.29 18.60 7.52
N ARG A 292 11.43 19.31 6.79
CA ARG A 292 9.97 19.29 6.93
C ARG A 292 9.33 18.94 5.59
N GLY A 293 8.89 17.69 5.43
CA GLY A 293 8.37 17.20 4.15
C GLY A 293 9.43 17.35 3.05
N SER A 294 9.20 18.24 2.08
CA SER A 294 10.16 18.61 1.03
C SER A 294 10.90 19.93 1.25
N ILE A 295 10.78 20.57 2.42
CA ILE A 295 11.41 21.87 2.72
C ILE A 295 12.55 21.66 3.72
N VAL A 296 13.71 22.25 3.42
CA VAL A 296 14.80 22.44 4.39
C VAL A 296 14.71 23.84 4.96
N GLU A 297 14.71 23.94 6.28
CA GLU A 297 14.77 25.20 7.01
C GLU A 297 16.15 25.33 7.64
N ILE A 298 16.90 26.37 7.28
CA ILE A 298 18.22 26.66 7.82
C ILE A 298 18.50 28.17 7.75
N GLY A 299 19.06 28.75 8.81
CA GLY A 299 19.41 30.18 8.82
C GLY A 299 18.23 31.13 8.67
N GLY A 300 16.99 30.67 8.89
CA GLY A 300 15.76 31.43 8.64
C GLY A 300 15.19 31.27 7.23
N ASP A 301 15.97 30.69 6.30
CA ASP A 301 15.51 30.40 4.94
C ASP A 301 14.72 29.09 4.88
N ARG A 302 13.77 29.03 3.95
CA ARG A 302 12.93 27.85 3.70
C ARG A 302 13.08 27.43 2.25
N ILE A 303 13.77 26.32 2.04
CA ILE A 303 14.30 25.92 0.75
C ILE A 303 13.55 24.66 0.28
N PRO A 304 12.68 24.75 -0.74
CA PRO A 304 12.00 23.59 -1.28
C PRO A 304 12.99 22.72 -2.09
N LEU A 305 12.96 21.42 -1.84
CA LEU A 305 13.79 20.43 -2.52
C LEU A 305 13.00 19.64 -3.57
N PRO A 306 13.55 19.43 -4.79
CA PRO A 306 13.00 18.48 -5.75
C PRO A 306 13.17 17.03 -5.24
N PRO A 307 12.40 16.05 -5.77
CA PRO A 307 12.33 14.69 -5.24
C PRO A 307 13.69 13.99 -5.05
N THR A 308 14.59 14.07 -6.04
CA THR A 308 15.92 13.45 -5.97
C THR A 308 16.80 14.09 -4.90
N ALA A 309 16.77 15.42 -4.79
CA ALA A 309 17.53 16.14 -3.76
C ALA A 309 16.96 15.86 -2.36
N LEU A 310 15.65 15.73 -2.24
CA LEU A 310 14.98 15.36 -1.00
C LEU A 310 15.37 13.95 -0.53
N ALA A 311 15.44 12.97 -1.43
CA ALA A 311 15.85 11.60 -1.09
C ALA A 311 17.27 11.58 -0.48
N ILE A 312 18.22 12.29 -1.12
CA ILE A 312 19.58 12.45 -0.60
C ILE A 312 19.55 13.16 0.76
N MET A 313 18.81 14.26 0.88
CA MET A 313 18.73 15.02 2.12
C MET A 313 18.13 14.20 3.27
N ARG A 314 17.10 13.39 3.03
CA ARG A 314 16.52 12.47 4.03
C ARG A 314 17.54 11.48 4.54
N ALA A 315 18.32 10.86 3.65
CA ALA A 315 19.38 9.94 4.04
C ALA A 315 20.44 10.62 4.91
N LEU A 316 20.89 11.82 4.50
CA LEU A 316 21.90 12.57 5.23
C LEU A 316 21.44 13.08 6.60
N VAL A 317 20.21 13.61 6.70
CA VAL A 317 19.62 14.10 7.96
C VAL A 317 19.38 12.94 8.93
N THR A 318 18.92 11.79 8.43
CA THR A 318 18.73 10.58 9.23
C THR A 318 20.06 10.06 9.78
N ALA A 319 21.15 10.19 9.02
CA ALA A 319 22.49 9.78 9.45
C ALA A 319 23.11 10.69 10.52
N ARG A 320 22.53 11.88 10.80
CA ARG A 320 22.96 12.81 11.88
C ARG A 320 24.47 13.05 11.92
N GLY A 321 25.06 13.28 10.75
CA GLY A 321 26.50 13.56 10.59
C GLY A 321 27.38 12.34 10.37
N ALA A 322 26.86 11.12 10.50
CA ALA A 322 27.54 9.92 10.03
C ALA A 322 27.70 9.94 8.50
N VAL A 323 28.71 9.22 8.01
CA VAL A 323 28.98 9.12 6.57
C VAL A 323 27.98 8.16 5.93
N VAL A 324 27.25 8.64 4.93
CA VAL A 324 26.40 7.85 4.06
C VAL A 324 27.19 7.49 2.80
N SER A 325 27.29 6.20 2.51
CA SER A 325 28.01 5.70 1.32
C SER A 325 27.32 6.13 0.03
N ARG A 326 28.08 6.13 -1.08
CA ARG A 326 27.52 6.35 -2.42
C ARG A 326 26.43 5.34 -2.74
N GLU A 327 26.73 4.06 -2.52
CA GLU A 327 25.81 2.97 -2.74
C GLU A 327 24.49 3.15 -1.97
N ALA A 328 24.55 3.56 -0.69
CA ALA A 328 23.36 3.82 0.11
C ALA A 328 22.55 5.02 -0.42
N LEU A 329 23.22 6.08 -0.92
CA LEU A 329 22.52 7.21 -1.55
C LEU A 329 21.87 6.81 -2.88
N THR A 330 22.59 6.07 -3.73
CA THR A 330 22.06 5.57 -5.01
C THR A 330 20.85 4.67 -4.77
N LEU A 331 20.90 3.78 -3.77
CA LEU A 331 19.77 2.91 -3.40
C LEU A 331 18.57 3.70 -2.84
N ALA A 332 18.81 4.87 -2.24
CA ALA A 332 17.74 5.76 -1.79
C ALA A 332 17.07 6.52 -2.95
N LEU A 333 17.69 6.59 -4.13
CA LEU A 333 17.09 7.18 -5.32
C LEU A 333 16.15 6.15 -5.95
N ALA A 334 14.84 6.46 -5.98
CA ALA A 334 13.81 5.52 -6.44
C ALA A 334 13.83 5.23 -7.97
N ALA A 335 14.66 5.94 -8.74
CA ALA A 335 14.85 5.72 -10.17
C ALA A 335 16.18 4.99 -10.41
N PRO A 336 16.30 4.19 -11.49
CA PRO A 336 17.60 3.64 -11.89
C PRO A 336 18.56 4.81 -12.15
N SER A 337 19.43 5.07 -11.18
CA SER A 337 20.43 6.12 -11.24
C SER A 337 21.80 5.48 -11.18
N ASP A 338 22.67 5.87 -12.09
CA ASP A 338 24.09 5.55 -12.00
C ASP A 338 24.81 6.52 -11.06
N ASP A 339 26.08 6.23 -10.78
CA ASP A 339 26.93 7.07 -9.93
C ASP A 339 27.01 8.53 -10.41
N HIS A 340 26.96 8.73 -11.73
CA HIS A 340 27.02 10.06 -12.32
C HIS A 340 25.75 10.86 -12.02
N ALA A 341 24.58 10.26 -12.16
CA ALA A 341 23.30 10.87 -11.83
C ALA A 341 23.20 11.23 -10.34
N MET A 342 23.75 10.40 -9.45
CA MET A 342 23.87 10.73 -8.02
C MET A 342 24.76 11.96 -7.81
N GLU A 343 25.95 12.01 -8.41
CA GLU A 343 26.88 13.14 -8.22
C GLU A 343 26.29 14.46 -8.74
N VAL A 344 25.60 14.43 -9.89
CA VAL A 344 24.86 15.58 -10.42
C VAL A 344 23.76 16.01 -9.47
N SER A 345 23.01 15.07 -8.91
CA SER A 345 21.92 15.36 -7.97
C SER A 345 22.42 15.95 -6.66
N LEU A 346 23.56 15.48 -6.15
CA LEU A 346 24.23 16.02 -4.97
C LEU A 346 24.75 17.44 -5.24
N SER A 347 25.33 17.68 -6.43
CA SER A 347 25.77 19.01 -6.83
C SER A 347 24.60 20.00 -6.86
N ARG A 348 23.46 19.59 -7.45
CA ARG A 348 22.22 20.38 -7.42
C ARG A 348 21.70 20.60 -6.02
N LEU A 349 21.72 19.60 -5.14
CA LEU A 349 21.32 19.76 -3.73
C LEU A 349 22.15 20.86 -3.05
N ARG A 350 23.49 20.83 -3.20
CA ARG A 350 24.37 21.86 -2.64
C ARG A 350 24.06 23.25 -3.19
N GLN A 351 23.83 23.36 -4.49
CA GLN A 351 23.48 24.62 -5.14
C GLN A 351 22.13 25.15 -4.64
N THR A 352 21.12 24.28 -4.54
CA THR A 352 19.78 24.64 -4.04
C THR A 352 19.81 25.06 -2.58
N LEU A 353 20.60 24.40 -1.74
CA LEU A 353 20.75 24.76 -0.33
C LEU A 353 21.45 26.11 -0.16
N GLY A 354 22.41 26.46 -1.03
CA GLY A 354 23.10 27.74 -0.95
C GLY A 354 23.96 27.94 0.32
N VAL A 355 24.16 26.88 1.12
CA VAL A 355 24.96 26.91 2.36
C VAL A 355 26.28 26.16 2.14
N PRO A 356 27.40 26.86 1.90
CA PRO A 356 28.69 26.22 1.68
C PRO A 356 29.10 25.36 2.87
N GLY A 357 29.59 24.16 2.58
CA GLY A 357 30.10 23.24 3.61
C GLY A 357 29.03 22.45 4.36
N LEU A 358 27.73 22.73 4.20
CA LEU A 358 26.69 21.99 4.92
C LEU A 358 26.70 20.48 4.62
N VAL A 359 26.86 20.13 3.33
CA VAL A 359 27.01 18.73 2.88
C VAL A 359 28.44 18.48 2.43
N ALA A 360 29.21 17.77 3.25
CA ALA A 360 30.63 17.50 3.01
C ALA A 360 30.86 16.18 2.27
N THR A 361 31.85 16.17 1.38
CA THR A 361 32.38 14.94 0.78
C THR A 361 33.45 14.35 1.69
N VAL A 362 33.31 13.08 2.05
CA VAL A 362 34.36 12.31 2.72
C VAL A 362 35.03 11.44 1.67
N VAL A 363 36.26 11.81 1.31
CA VAL A 363 37.04 11.18 0.23
C VAL A 363 37.03 9.66 0.35
N LYS A 364 36.63 8.98 -0.73
CA LYS A 364 36.50 7.51 -0.85
C LYS A 364 35.49 6.83 0.09
N ARG A 365 34.73 7.58 0.91
CA ARG A 365 33.77 7.00 1.87
C ARG A 365 32.32 7.39 1.60
N GLY A 366 32.07 8.60 1.10
CA GLY A 366 30.71 9.06 0.80
C GLY A 366 30.48 10.51 1.22
N TYR A 367 29.33 10.78 1.81
CA TYR A 367 28.87 12.14 2.12
C TYR A 367 28.26 12.23 3.52
N ARG A 368 28.34 13.40 4.14
CA ARG A 368 27.76 13.65 5.47
C ARG A 368 27.26 15.08 5.60
N LEU A 369 26.35 15.30 6.55
CA LEU A 369 26.11 16.65 7.06
C LEU A 369 27.24 17.07 8.00
N ASN A 370 27.62 18.34 7.92
CA ASN A 370 28.51 18.94 8.90
C ASN A 370 27.71 19.36 10.13
N VAL A 371 27.50 18.37 11.00
CA VAL A 371 26.98 18.55 12.35
C VAL A 371 28.00 19.16 13.29
#